data_AF-F3UWB9-F1
#
_entry.id   AF-F3UWB9-F1
#
_cell.length_a   1.000
_cell.length_b   1.000
_cell.length_c   1.000
_cell.angle_alpha   90.00
_cell.angle_beta   90.00
_cell.angle_gamma   90.00
#
_symmetry.space_group_name_H-M   'P 1'
#
loop_
_entity.id
_entity.type
_entity.pdbx_description
1 polymer ?
#
loop_
_entity_poly.entity_id
_entity_poly.type
_entity_poly.pdbx_seq_one_letter_code
_entity_poly.pdbx_strand_id
1 'polypeptide(L)'
;MDIQYALSTLTEEEMRHIGTVHIYNGPNIYPLLTKEQQERLDSAKYKIFNHIDHKDIVSLGYSLSGSENAAGIVRHIATVEKEIGDQHMMEGYIYDKNKNFVLMDGTGKTTIKDTIKANMIPYQNMKKYLSKGGFSSNEKIYLDSVQAQATVQNLVNVTKLGYDTLQQARDQVVSEAEKLAEQLGKVPQGFSLSPDEVTAAYQAGGADYQSLVGSLQEHFESRLSKFQMLLTIFEVLQGQIEAGIEQLLAKDQTLAGDFEQWNQINQ
;
A
#
# COMPACT_ATOMS: atom_id res chain seq x y z
N MET A 1 -16.68 12.15 18.05
CA MET A 1 -16.49 13.18 17.00
C MET A 1 -15.83 12.48 15.84
N ASP A 2 -16.43 12.50 14.66
CA ASP A 2 -15.91 11.74 13.51
C ASP A 2 -14.88 12.58 12.73
N ILE A 3 -13.66 12.08 12.64
CA ILE A 3 -12.56 12.73 11.91
C ILE A 3 -12.86 12.85 10.42
N GLN A 4 -13.60 11.92 9.83
CA GLN A 4 -13.99 11.99 8.42
C GLN A 4 -14.92 13.19 8.17
N TYR A 5 -15.80 13.50 9.13
CA TYR A 5 -16.69 14.66 9.02
C TYR A 5 -15.87 15.95 9.09
N ALA A 6 -14.96 16.05 10.07
CA ALA A 6 -14.08 17.21 10.21
C ALA A 6 -13.26 17.47 8.94
N LEU A 7 -12.66 16.42 8.36
CA LEU A 7 -11.92 16.52 7.09
C LEU A 7 -12.81 17.00 5.94
N SER A 8 -14.06 16.54 5.88
CA SER A 8 -15.00 16.95 4.83
C SER A 8 -15.44 18.42 4.90
N THR A 9 -15.23 19.07 6.05
CA THR A 9 -15.58 20.48 6.27
C THR A 9 -14.41 21.44 6.07
N LEU A 10 -13.19 20.92 5.93
CA LEU A 10 -12.02 21.76 5.69
C LEU A 10 -12.14 22.47 4.33
N THR A 11 -11.74 23.73 4.29
CA THR A 11 -11.43 24.43 3.05
C THR A 11 -10.24 23.77 2.36
N GLU A 12 -10.08 24.03 1.06
CA GLU A 12 -8.89 23.55 0.33
C GLU A 12 -7.60 24.03 1.02
N GLU A 13 -7.56 25.29 1.47
CA GLU A 13 -6.42 25.86 2.18
C GLU A 13 -6.10 25.16 3.49
N GLU A 14 -7.10 24.87 4.33
CA GLU A 14 -6.89 24.12 5.56
C GLU A 14 -6.40 22.69 5.28
N MET A 15 -6.95 22.05 4.24
CA MET A 15 -6.54 20.70 3.84
C MET A 15 -5.09 20.63 3.31
N ARG A 16 -4.54 21.72 2.75
CA ARG A 16 -3.12 21.78 2.36
C ARG A 16 -2.18 21.60 3.54
N HIS A 17 -2.57 22.11 4.71
CA HIS A 17 -1.79 22.00 5.94
C HIS A 17 -1.84 20.61 6.59
N ILE A 18 -2.71 19.72 6.10
CA ILE A 18 -2.76 18.32 6.52
C ILE A 18 -1.73 17.52 5.71
N GLY A 19 -0.82 16.83 6.40
CA GLY A 19 0.15 15.92 5.76
C GLY A 19 -0.54 14.63 5.31
N THR A 20 -0.74 13.71 6.25
CA THR A 20 -1.58 12.52 6.06
C THR A 20 -2.46 12.28 7.28
N VAL A 21 -3.58 11.59 7.07
CA VAL A 21 -4.49 11.17 8.13
C VAL A 21 -4.65 9.66 8.07
N HIS A 22 -4.43 9.00 9.20
CA HIS A 22 -4.59 7.57 9.36
C HIS A 22 -5.72 7.32 10.34
N ILE A 23 -6.81 6.77 9.83
CA ILE A 23 -8.06 6.53 10.57
C ILE A 23 -8.18 5.02 10.76
N TYR A 24 -8.41 4.60 12.00
CA TYR A 24 -8.50 3.19 12.36
C TYR A 24 -9.89 2.88 12.88
N ASN A 25 -10.51 1.81 12.38
CA ASN A 25 -11.78 1.27 12.90
C ASN A 25 -12.92 2.31 13.03
N GLY A 26 -12.95 3.32 12.15
CA GLY A 26 -14.05 4.29 12.06
C GLY A 26 -15.17 3.78 11.15
N PRO A 27 -16.43 4.23 11.32
CA PRO A 27 -17.52 3.93 10.38
C PRO A 27 -17.35 4.71 9.07
N ASN A 28 -17.86 4.18 7.96
CA ASN A 28 -17.86 4.91 6.68
C ASN A 28 -19.01 5.92 6.62
N ILE A 29 -18.72 7.20 6.89
CA ILE A 29 -19.74 8.26 6.79
C ILE A 29 -19.86 8.86 5.40
N TYR A 30 -18.97 8.53 4.46
CA TYR A 30 -18.94 9.15 3.13
C TYR A 30 -20.31 9.17 2.41
N PRO A 31 -21.11 8.08 2.44
CA PRO A 31 -22.43 8.08 1.83
C PRO A 31 -23.44 9.06 2.46
N LEU A 32 -23.19 9.52 3.68
CA LEU A 32 -24.05 10.43 4.43
C LEU A 32 -23.70 11.92 4.22
N LEU A 33 -22.56 12.20 3.59
CA LEU A 33 -22.06 13.55 3.35
C LEU A 33 -22.79 14.24 2.19
N THR A 34 -22.80 15.57 2.20
CA THR A 34 -23.27 16.33 1.03
C THR A 34 -22.30 16.14 -0.15
N LYS A 35 -22.76 16.41 -1.37
CA LYS A 35 -21.89 16.34 -2.56
C LYS A 35 -20.63 17.21 -2.44
N GLU A 36 -20.77 18.41 -1.88
CA GLU A 36 -19.66 19.33 -1.69
C GLU A 36 -18.63 18.77 -0.68
N GLN A 37 -19.10 18.12 0.38
CA GLN A 37 -18.23 17.44 1.36
C GLN A 37 -17.55 16.20 0.76
N GLN A 38 -18.25 15.44 -0.09
CA GLN A 38 -17.67 14.33 -0.84
C GLN A 38 -16.57 14.81 -1.79
N GLU A 39 -16.82 15.87 -2.56
CA GLU A 39 -15.84 16.48 -3.46
C GLU A 39 -14.60 16.97 -2.73
N ARG A 40 -14.74 17.55 -1.53
CA ARG A 40 -13.60 17.92 -0.66
C ARG A 40 -12.77 16.72 -0.23
N LEU A 41 -13.40 15.62 0.17
CA LEU A 41 -12.67 14.40 0.55
C LEU A 41 -12.01 13.74 -0.65
N ASP A 42 -12.67 13.73 -1.80
CA ASP A 42 -12.14 13.17 -3.04
C ASP A 42 -10.95 13.97 -3.56
N SER A 43 -10.97 15.30 -3.47
CA SER A 43 -9.83 16.15 -3.90
C SER A 43 -8.58 15.97 -3.03
N ALA A 44 -8.74 15.45 -1.81
CA ALA A 44 -7.67 15.16 -0.86
C ALA A 44 -7.47 13.66 -0.58
N LYS A 45 -8.04 12.78 -1.42
CA LYS A 45 -8.08 11.32 -1.19
C LYS A 45 -6.69 10.71 -0.97
N TYR A 46 -5.65 11.29 -1.58
CA TYR A 46 -4.25 10.86 -1.47
C TYR A 46 -3.63 11.08 -0.09
N LYS A 47 -4.26 11.90 0.78
CA LYS A 47 -3.80 12.19 2.14
C LYS A 47 -4.48 11.32 3.20
N ILE A 48 -5.60 10.67 2.87
CA ILE A 48 -6.48 10.04 3.86
C ILE A 48 -6.41 8.53 3.70
N PHE A 49 -6.09 7.82 4.79
CA PHE A 49 -5.97 6.37 4.83
C PHE A 49 -6.90 5.80 5.90
N ASN A 50 -7.89 5.02 5.49
CA ASN A 50 -8.76 4.27 6.39
C ASN A 50 -8.24 2.83 6.52
N HIS A 51 -7.84 2.43 7.72
CA HIS A 51 -7.43 1.07 8.05
C HIS A 51 -8.61 0.36 8.70
N ILE A 52 -9.17 -0.59 7.97
CA ILE A 52 -10.47 -1.19 8.29
C ILE A 52 -10.31 -2.66 8.59
N ASP A 53 -10.73 -3.02 9.80
CA ASP A 53 -10.98 -4.39 10.22
C ASP A 53 -12.46 -4.73 10.03
N HIS A 54 -12.75 -5.63 9.09
CA HIS A 54 -14.13 -6.05 8.81
C HIS A 54 -14.78 -6.89 9.92
N LYS A 55 -14.01 -7.33 10.92
CA LYS A 55 -14.53 -8.02 12.11
C LYS A 55 -14.91 -7.06 13.23
N ASP A 56 -14.48 -5.81 13.15
CA ASP A 56 -14.90 -4.78 14.09
C ASP A 56 -16.30 -4.26 13.72
N ILE A 57 -17.21 -4.30 14.70
CA ILE A 57 -18.59 -3.80 14.57
C ILE A 57 -18.67 -2.30 14.28
N VAL A 58 -17.61 -1.52 14.55
CA VAL A 58 -17.59 -0.07 14.29
C VAL A 58 -17.23 0.25 12.84
N SER A 59 -16.52 -0.66 12.14
CA SER A 59 -16.06 -0.55 10.75
C SER A 59 -17.18 -0.72 9.70
N LEU A 60 -18.37 -0.16 9.95
CA LEU A 60 -19.56 -0.34 9.13
C LEU A 60 -19.54 0.51 7.87
N GLY A 61 -20.16 0.02 6.80
CA GLY A 61 -20.43 0.78 5.58
C GLY A 61 -19.29 0.84 4.57
N TYR A 62 -18.17 0.13 4.81
CA TYR A 62 -17.14 -0.08 3.80
C TYR A 62 -17.48 -1.26 2.88
N SER A 63 -17.02 -1.18 1.64
CA SER A 63 -17.01 -2.33 0.73
C SER A 63 -15.97 -3.36 1.19
N LEU A 64 -16.14 -4.63 0.82
CA LEU A 64 -15.16 -5.68 1.17
C LEU A 64 -13.80 -5.53 0.47
N SER A 65 -13.73 -4.68 -0.57
CA SER A 65 -12.48 -4.33 -1.25
C SER A 65 -12.58 -2.95 -1.89
N GLY A 66 -11.44 -2.26 -1.98
CA GLY A 66 -11.32 -0.98 -2.67
C GLY A 66 -11.90 0.20 -1.89
N SER A 67 -11.78 1.37 -2.49
CA SER A 67 -12.02 2.66 -1.83
C SER A 67 -13.19 3.44 -2.45
N GLU A 68 -14.10 2.75 -3.14
CA GLU A 68 -15.30 3.38 -3.71
C GLU A 68 -16.28 3.77 -2.60
N ASN A 69 -16.89 4.95 -2.73
CA ASN A 69 -17.80 5.54 -1.74
C ASN A 69 -17.22 5.59 -0.31
N ALA A 70 -15.93 5.89 -0.18
CA ALA A 70 -15.23 6.01 1.09
C ALA A 70 -14.35 7.25 1.13
N ALA A 71 -14.18 7.82 2.32
CA ALA A 71 -13.20 8.88 2.56
C ALA A 71 -11.79 8.31 2.38
N GLY A 72 -10.98 8.85 1.48
CA GLY A 72 -9.59 8.38 1.34
C GLY A 72 -9.43 6.98 0.74
N ILE A 73 -8.20 6.48 0.82
CA ILE A 73 -7.80 5.13 0.42
C ILE A 73 -8.14 4.15 1.54
N VAL A 74 -8.82 3.05 1.23
CA VAL A 74 -9.16 2.00 2.21
C VAL A 74 -8.14 0.88 2.16
N ARG A 75 -7.54 0.59 3.32
CA ARG A 75 -6.69 -0.56 3.59
C ARG A 75 -7.49 -1.56 4.39
N HIS A 76 -7.91 -2.65 3.76
CA HIS A 76 -8.62 -3.73 4.42
C HIS A 76 -7.60 -4.59 5.14
N ILE A 77 -7.60 -4.57 6.47
CA ILE A 77 -6.60 -5.23 7.30
C ILE A 77 -7.03 -6.67 7.56
N ALA A 78 -6.10 -7.62 7.50
CA ALA A 78 -6.34 -8.98 7.91
C ALA A 78 -6.34 -9.08 9.44
N THR A 79 -7.37 -9.72 9.99
CA THR A 79 -7.55 -9.83 11.44
C THR A 79 -7.98 -11.23 11.87
N VAL A 80 -7.61 -11.62 13.09
CA VAL A 80 -8.20 -12.76 13.80
C VAL A 80 -9.39 -12.29 14.63
N GLU A 81 -10.31 -13.21 14.90
CA GLU A 81 -11.49 -12.90 15.73
C GLU A 81 -11.09 -12.73 17.20
N LYS A 82 -11.68 -11.74 17.86
CA LYS A 82 -11.55 -11.41 19.27
C LYS A 82 -12.91 -11.02 19.83
N GLU A 83 -12.99 -10.88 21.15
CA GLU A 83 -14.15 -10.26 21.79
C GLU A 83 -14.32 -8.81 21.29
N ILE A 84 -15.56 -8.31 21.25
CA ILE A 84 -15.92 -7.05 20.58
C ILE A 84 -15.04 -5.87 21.03
N GLY A 85 -14.77 -5.76 22.34
CA GLY A 85 -13.92 -4.69 22.89
C GLY A 85 -12.49 -4.79 22.38
N ASP A 86 -11.88 -5.96 22.45
CA ASP A 86 -10.50 -6.22 22.04
C ASP A 86 -10.33 -6.07 20.53
N GLN A 87 -11.33 -6.50 19.74
CA GLN A 87 -11.37 -6.31 18.29
C GLN A 87 -11.31 -4.81 17.94
N HIS A 88 -12.12 -4.00 18.63
CA HIS A 88 -12.14 -2.55 18.43
C HIS A 88 -10.81 -1.89 18.84
N MET A 89 -10.18 -2.42 19.89
CA MET A 89 -8.85 -1.99 20.37
C MET A 89 -7.69 -2.57 19.55
N MET A 90 -7.96 -3.08 18.34
CA MET A 90 -6.99 -3.58 17.36
C MET A 90 -6.23 -4.86 17.77
N GLU A 91 -6.67 -5.56 18.82
CA GLU A 91 -6.00 -6.79 19.27
C GLU A 91 -6.13 -7.97 18.30
N GLY A 92 -7.08 -7.86 17.35
CA GLY A 92 -7.23 -8.82 16.26
C GLY A 92 -6.27 -8.58 15.08
N TYR A 93 -5.53 -7.48 15.04
CA TYR A 93 -4.74 -7.09 13.88
C TYR A 93 -3.57 -8.03 13.66
N ILE A 94 -3.36 -8.43 12.40
CA ILE A 94 -2.21 -9.24 12.01
C ILE A 94 -1.12 -8.32 11.48
N TYR A 95 0.10 -8.51 12.00
CA TYR A 95 1.28 -7.78 11.60
C TYR A 95 2.29 -8.71 10.94
N ASP A 96 2.99 -8.20 9.93
CA ASP A 96 4.17 -8.87 9.40
C ASP A 96 5.35 -8.78 10.40
N LYS A 97 6.48 -9.43 10.06
CA LYS A 97 7.69 -9.40 10.89
C LYS A 97 8.29 -8.00 11.09
N ASN A 98 7.96 -7.05 10.22
CA ASN A 98 8.40 -5.66 10.27
C ASN A 98 7.40 -4.73 10.98
N LYS A 99 6.33 -5.28 11.56
CA LYS A 99 5.23 -4.55 12.21
C LYS A 99 4.36 -3.71 11.27
N ASN A 100 4.36 -4.00 9.98
CA ASN A 100 3.35 -3.46 9.06
C ASN A 100 2.04 -4.25 9.17
N PHE A 101 0.91 -3.59 8.90
CA PHE A 101 -0.36 -4.29 8.80
C PHE A 101 -0.36 -5.23 7.61
N VAL A 102 -0.84 -6.45 7.85
CA VAL A 102 -1.18 -7.38 6.78
C VAL A 102 -2.51 -6.96 6.16
N LEU A 103 -2.56 -6.91 4.83
CA LEU A 103 -3.82 -6.68 4.12
C LEU A 103 -4.62 -7.98 4.00
N MET A 104 -5.95 -7.86 4.01
CA MET A 104 -6.86 -8.97 3.75
C MET A 104 -6.59 -9.55 2.36
N ASP A 105 -6.57 -10.88 2.25
CA ASP A 105 -6.29 -11.56 0.99
C ASP A 105 -7.23 -11.10 -0.14
N GLY A 106 -6.68 -11.00 -1.35
CA GLY A 106 -7.39 -10.49 -2.53
C GLY A 106 -7.60 -8.97 -2.58
N THR A 107 -7.36 -8.20 -1.51
CA THR A 107 -7.61 -6.75 -1.50
C THR A 107 -6.42 -5.90 -1.96
N GLY A 108 -5.20 -6.39 -1.77
CA GLY A 108 -3.96 -5.62 -1.99
C GLY A 108 -3.85 -5.02 -3.39
N LYS A 109 -4.24 -5.76 -4.44
CA LYS A 109 -4.24 -5.28 -5.83
C LYS A 109 -5.15 -4.06 -6.02
N THR A 110 -6.31 -4.05 -5.39
CA THR A 110 -7.27 -2.94 -5.50
C THR A 110 -6.79 -1.74 -4.69
N THR A 111 -6.30 -1.95 -3.48
CA THR A 111 -5.69 -0.88 -2.66
C THR A 111 -4.49 -0.23 -3.37
N ILE A 112 -3.64 -1.01 -4.04
CA ILE A 112 -2.57 -0.51 -4.92
C ILE A 112 -3.12 0.40 -6.02
N LYS A 113 -4.13 -0.09 -6.76
CA LYS A 113 -4.74 0.64 -7.87
C LYS A 113 -5.34 1.97 -7.40
N ASP A 114 -6.02 1.96 -6.27
CA ASP A 114 -6.64 3.16 -5.69
C ASP A 114 -5.58 4.16 -5.21
N THR A 115 -4.49 3.68 -4.63
CA THR A 115 -3.35 4.52 -4.22
C THR A 115 -2.70 5.20 -5.43
N ILE A 116 -2.46 4.48 -6.53
CA ILE A 116 -1.91 5.06 -7.76
C ILE A 116 -2.82 6.16 -8.31
N LYS A 117 -4.13 5.89 -8.37
CA LYS A 117 -5.11 6.87 -8.82
C LYS A 117 -5.13 8.10 -7.93
N ALA A 118 -5.14 7.90 -6.61
CA ALA A 118 -5.18 8.99 -5.65
C ALA A 118 -3.94 9.87 -5.75
N ASN A 119 -2.75 9.30 -5.84
CA ASN A 119 -1.49 10.04 -5.95
C ASN A 119 -1.38 10.89 -7.23
N MET A 120 -2.24 10.66 -8.23
CA MET A 120 -2.33 11.49 -9.44
C MET A 120 -3.29 12.69 -9.29
N ILE A 121 -4.04 12.78 -8.19
CA ILE A 121 -5.00 13.88 -7.94
C ILE A 121 -4.31 15.25 -7.88
N PRO A 122 -3.16 15.45 -7.20
CA PRO A 122 -2.46 16.74 -7.20
C PRO A 122 -2.15 17.23 -8.63
N TYR A 123 -1.60 16.34 -9.47
CA TYR A 123 -1.36 16.63 -10.89
C TYR A 123 -2.64 17.03 -11.63
N GLN A 124 -3.74 16.30 -11.43
CA GLN A 124 -5.02 16.59 -12.09
C GLN A 124 -5.59 17.95 -11.66
N ASN A 125 -5.52 18.27 -10.37
CA ASN A 125 -5.96 19.55 -9.82
C ASN A 125 -5.15 20.70 -10.40
N MET A 126 -3.82 20.55 -10.43
CA MET A 126 -2.91 21.54 -10.97
C MET A 126 -3.10 21.75 -12.47
N LYS A 127 -3.26 20.65 -13.23
CA LYS A 127 -3.56 20.71 -14.66
C LYS A 127 -4.84 21.50 -14.93
N LYS A 128 -5.88 21.30 -14.12
CA LYS A 128 -7.13 22.07 -14.21
C LYS A 128 -6.89 23.54 -13.87
N TYR A 129 -6.15 23.83 -12.80
CA TYR A 129 -5.83 25.19 -12.36
C TYR A 129 -5.12 26.01 -13.44
N LEU A 130 -4.09 25.44 -14.07
CA LEU A 130 -3.25 26.09 -15.09
C LEU A 130 -3.88 26.12 -16.49
N SER A 131 -4.98 25.39 -16.75
CA SER A 131 -5.56 25.29 -18.09
C SER A 131 -6.23 26.57 -18.63
N LYS A 132 -6.25 27.66 -17.85
CA LYS A 132 -6.99 28.91 -18.17
C LYS A 132 -6.34 29.64 -19.35
N GLY A 133 -6.83 29.36 -20.57
CA GLY A 133 -6.34 29.99 -21.81
C GLY A 133 -5.31 29.16 -22.59
N GLY A 134 -5.11 27.90 -22.19
CA GLY A 134 -4.06 27.03 -22.72
C GLY A 134 -2.76 27.11 -21.92
N PHE A 135 -1.89 26.10 -22.05
CA PHE A 135 -0.65 26.04 -21.27
C PHE A 135 0.49 26.79 -21.96
N SER A 136 1.13 27.70 -21.21
CA SER A 136 2.45 28.25 -21.50
C SER A 136 3.54 27.17 -21.49
N SER A 137 4.75 27.51 -21.95
CA SER A 137 5.89 26.60 -21.90
C SER A 137 6.26 26.22 -20.47
N ASN A 138 6.24 27.18 -19.53
CA ASN A 138 6.60 26.95 -18.13
C ASN A 138 5.58 26.07 -17.42
N GLU A 139 4.28 26.28 -17.67
CA GLU A 139 3.21 25.44 -17.11
C GLU A 139 3.29 24.00 -17.62
N LYS A 140 3.67 23.78 -18.88
CA LYS A 140 3.91 22.43 -19.42
C LYS A 140 5.08 21.76 -18.72
N ILE A 141 6.21 22.45 -18.60
CA ILE A 141 7.41 21.93 -17.92
C ILE A 141 7.07 21.55 -16.47
N TYR A 142 6.31 22.39 -15.77
CA TYR A 142 5.87 22.11 -14.42
C TYR A 142 4.93 20.90 -14.34
N LEU A 143 3.90 20.83 -15.18
CA LEU A 143 2.97 19.70 -15.20
C LEU A 143 3.68 18.38 -15.54
N ASP A 144 4.62 18.40 -16.48
CA ASP A 144 5.44 17.24 -16.82
C ASP A 144 6.33 16.82 -15.63
N SER A 145 6.88 17.78 -14.90
CA SER A 145 7.70 17.54 -13.69
C SER A 145 6.88 16.90 -12.58
N VAL A 146 5.73 17.48 -12.24
CA VAL A 146 4.80 16.95 -11.21
C VAL A 146 4.30 15.57 -11.62
N GLN A 147 3.95 15.36 -12.89
CA GLN A 147 3.53 14.05 -13.40
C GLN A 147 4.64 13.01 -13.30
N ALA A 148 5.88 13.36 -13.68
CA ALA A 148 7.03 12.46 -13.62
C ALA A 148 7.33 12.04 -12.17
N GLN A 149 7.34 13.01 -11.23
CA GLN A 149 7.51 12.76 -9.81
C GLN A 149 6.42 11.86 -9.23
N ALA A 150 5.14 12.16 -9.51
CA ALA A 150 4.02 11.32 -9.06
C ALA A 150 4.09 9.90 -9.65
N THR A 151 4.50 9.78 -10.91
CA THR A 151 4.62 8.48 -11.60
C THR A 151 5.73 7.64 -10.98
N VAL A 152 6.93 8.20 -10.79
CA VAL A 152 8.05 7.44 -10.23
C VAL A 152 7.83 7.10 -8.75
N GLN A 153 7.23 8.01 -7.96
CA GLN A 153 6.85 7.73 -6.58
C GLN A 153 5.83 6.58 -6.50
N ASN A 154 4.87 6.53 -7.43
CA ASN A 154 3.94 5.41 -7.54
C ASN A 154 4.66 4.10 -7.88
N LEU A 155 5.63 4.10 -8.79
CA LEU A 155 6.42 2.90 -9.11
C LEU A 155 7.19 2.39 -7.90
N VAL A 156 7.83 3.29 -7.14
CA VAL A 156 8.51 2.97 -5.87
C VAL A 156 7.52 2.35 -4.88
N ASN A 157 6.39 3.02 -4.62
CA ASN A 157 5.39 2.58 -3.63
C ASN A 157 4.77 1.22 -4.00
N VAL A 158 4.41 1.00 -5.26
CA VAL A 158 3.84 -0.27 -5.72
C VAL A 158 4.86 -1.40 -5.66
N THR A 159 6.13 -1.11 -5.95
CA THR A 159 7.19 -2.12 -5.85
C THR A 159 7.46 -2.49 -4.40
N LYS A 160 7.46 -1.52 -3.47
CA LYS A 160 7.54 -1.78 -2.02
C LYS A 160 6.37 -2.65 -1.55
N LEU A 161 5.14 -2.25 -1.86
CA LEU A 161 3.96 -3.01 -1.44
C LEU A 161 3.91 -4.41 -2.07
N GLY A 162 4.33 -4.56 -3.33
CA GLY A 162 4.46 -5.86 -3.99
C GLY A 162 5.53 -6.74 -3.36
N TYR A 163 6.67 -6.16 -2.96
CA TYR A 163 7.72 -6.84 -2.20
C TYR A 163 7.18 -7.33 -0.85
N ASP A 164 6.52 -6.46 -0.09
CA ASP A 164 5.96 -6.78 1.23
C ASP A 164 4.90 -7.88 1.13
N THR A 165 4.00 -7.78 0.16
CA THR A 165 2.97 -8.80 -0.10
C THR A 165 3.60 -10.15 -0.43
N LEU A 166 4.62 -10.16 -1.29
CA LEU A 166 5.33 -11.38 -1.67
C LEU A 166 6.12 -11.96 -0.48
N GLN A 167 6.73 -11.11 0.33
CA GLN A 167 7.46 -11.50 1.53
C GLN A 167 6.52 -12.13 2.56
N GLN A 168 5.33 -11.57 2.73
CA GLN A 168 4.31 -12.13 3.60
C GLN A 168 3.83 -13.51 3.10
N ALA A 169 3.55 -13.64 1.80
CA ALA A 169 3.18 -14.92 1.20
C ALA A 169 4.30 -15.97 1.38
N ARG A 170 5.57 -15.56 1.21
CA ARG A 170 6.74 -16.41 1.50
C ARG A 170 6.72 -16.88 2.94
N ASP A 171 6.61 -15.95 3.90
CA ASP A 171 6.70 -16.27 5.32
C ASP A 171 5.58 -17.22 5.77
N GLN A 172 4.36 -17.05 5.25
CA GLN A 172 3.25 -17.97 5.50
C GLN A 172 3.53 -19.37 4.94
N VAL A 173 3.82 -19.48 3.64
CA VAL A 173 3.94 -20.78 2.97
C VAL A 173 5.17 -21.54 3.48
N VAL A 174 6.28 -20.86 3.76
CA VAL A 174 7.48 -21.47 4.35
C VAL A 174 7.17 -21.99 5.76
N SER A 175 6.44 -21.24 6.58
CA SER A 175 6.06 -21.69 7.92
C SER A 175 5.15 -22.93 7.89
N GLU A 176 4.21 -23.01 6.93
CA GLU A 176 3.38 -24.21 6.73
C GLU A 176 4.21 -25.41 6.26
N ALA A 177 5.16 -25.19 5.35
CA ALA A 177 6.07 -26.22 4.86
C ALA A 177 7.00 -26.75 5.96
N GLU A 178 7.50 -25.88 6.84
CA GLU A 178 8.32 -26.26 8.00
C GLU A 178 7.54 -27.18 8.95
N LYS A 179 6.28 -26.86 9.26
CA LYS A 179 5.39 -27.73 10.07
C LYS A 179 5.16 -29.10 9.42
N LEU A 180 5.08 -29.15 8.09
CA LEU A 180 4.98 -30.41 7.36
C LEU A 180 6.30 -31.19 7.41
N ALA A 181 7.44 -30.51 7.26
CA ALA A 181 8.76 -31.12 7.32
C ALA A 181 9.05 -31.73 8.71
N GLU A 182 8.53 -31.13 9.79
CA GLU A 182 8.59 -31.72 11.14
C GLU A 182 7.90 -33.10 11.25
N GLN A 183 7.02 -33.47 10.32
CA GLN A 183 6.36 -34.78 10.31
C GLN A 183 7.22 -35.87 9.68
N LEU A 184 8.25 -35.53 8.89
CA LEU A 184 9.05 -36.50 8.14
C LEU A 184 9.78 -37.52 9.04
N GLY A 185 10.10 -37.14 10.28
CA GLY A 185 10.74 -38.02 11.27
C GLY A 185 9.77 -38.69 12.24
N LYS A 186 8.47 -38.45 12.13
CA LYS A 186 7.47 -38.98 13.08
C LYS A 186 6.93 -40.31 12.58
N VAL A 187 7.15 -41.36 13.37
CA VAL A 187 6.64 -42.70 13.08
C VAL A 187 5.10 -42.70 13.16
N PRO A 188 4.37 -43.01 12.07
CA PRO A 188 2.92 -43.04 12.11
C PRO A 188 2.40 -44.15 13.04
N GLN A 189 1.27 -43.90 13.71
CA GLN A 189 0.67 -44.86 14.62
C GLN A 189 0.36 -46.18 13.90
N GLY A 190 0.74 -47.31 14.52
CA GLY A 190 0.53 -48.65 13.97
C GLY A 190 1.67 -49.18 13.10
N PHE A 191 2.70 -48.38 12.84
CA PHE A 191 3.90 -48.82 12.12
C PHE A 191 5.02 -49.19 13.11
N SER A 192 5.72 -50.29 12.83
CA SER A 192 6.90 -50.74 13.58
C SER A 192 8.18 -50.37 12.84
N LEU A 193 8.37 -49.07 12.61
CA LEU A 193 9.55 -48.49 11.95
C LEU A 193 10.29 -47.58 12.94
N SER A 194 11.60 -47.47 12.78
CA SER A 194 12.41 -46.42 13.41
C SER A 194 12.20 -45.06 12.71
N PRO A 195 12.48 -43.93 13.39
CA PRO A 195 12.44 -42.59 12.76
C PRO A 195 13.28 -42.48 11.48
N ASP A 196 14.44 -43.15 11.44
CA ASP A 196 15.34 -43.15 10.29
C ASP A 196 14.74 -43.92 9.11
N GLU A 197 14.09 -45.06 9.35
CA GLU A 197 13.40 -45.83 8.31
C GLU A 197 12.21 -45.05 7.71
N VAL A 198 11.49 -44.29 8.55
CA VAL A 198 10.39 -43.42 8.09
C VAL A 198 10.93 -42.25 7.26
N THR A 199 12.01 -41.61 7.71
CA THR A 199 12.67 -40.52 6.97
C THR A 199 13.20 -41.02 5.63
N ALA A 200 13.84 -42.19 5.60
CA ALA A 200 14.35 -42.81 4.38
C ALA A 200 13.20 -43.17 3.42
N ALA A 201 12.06 -43.66 3.93
CA ALA A 201 10.88 -43.95 3.11
C ALA A 201 10.29 -42.68 2.47
N TYR A 202 10.18 -41.57 3.22
CA TYR A 202 9.74 -40.29 2.67
C TYR A 202 10.73 -39.75 1.64
N GLN A 203 12.03 -39.80 1.92
CA GLN A 203 13.10 -39.40 0.99
C GLN A 203 13.04 -40.22 -0.31
N ALA A 204 12.83 -41.53 -0.22
CA ALA A 204 12.67 -42.39 -1.39
C ALA A 204 11.43 -42.02 -2.24
N GLY A 205 10.40 -41.45 -1.60
CA GLY A 205 9.23 -40.86 -2.26
C GLY A 205 9.43 -39.42 -2.74
N GLY A 206 10.62 -38.83 -2.55
CA GLY A 206 10.93 -37.44 -2.94
C GLY A 206 10.55 -36.37 -1.91
N ALA A 207 10.10 -36.76 -0.71
CA ALA A 207 9.77 -35.84 0.37
C ALA A 207 10.92 -35.74 1.37
N ASP A 208 11.59 -34.60 1.37
CA ASP A 208 12.61 -34.26 2.35
C ASP A 208 12.53 -32.76 2.70
N TYR A 209 13.35 -32.30 3.65
CA TYR A 209 13.32 -30.90 4.06
C TYR A 209 13.65 -29.96 2.89
N GLN A 210 14.59 -30.32 2.02
CA GLN A 210 14.98 -29.47 0.89
C GLN A 210 13.85 -29.40 -0.14
N SER A 211 13.19 -30.52 -0.44
CA SER A 211 12.10 -30.55 -1.41
C SER A 211 10.85 -29.84 -0.90
N LEU A 212 10.55 -29.92 0.41
CA LEU A 212 9.39 -29.26 1.02
C LEU A 212 9.63 -27.78 1.35
N VAL A 213 10.76 -27.43 1.96
CA VAL A 213 11.02 -26.08 2.49
C VAL A 213 12.02 -25.34 1.62
N GLY A 214 13.18 -25.94 1.34
CA GLY A 214 14.26 -25.29 0.60
C GLY A 214 13.83 -24.82 -0.79
N SER A 215 13.12 -25.66 -1.54
CA SER A 215 12.61 -25.33 -2.88
C SER A 215 11.68 -24.12 -2.88
N LEU A 216 10.85 -23.97 -1.85
CA LEU A 216 9.95 -22.82 -1.68
C LEU A 216 10.74 -21.56 -1.32
N GLN A 217 11.69 -21.67 -0.38
CA GLN A 217 12.57 -20.55 0.00
C GLN A 217 13.30 -20.01 -1.24
N GLU A 218 13.94 -20.88 -2.02
CA GLU A 218 14.63 -20.52 -3.27
C GLU A 218 13.67 -19.86 -4.29
N HIS A 219 12.46 -20.41 -4.44
CA HIS A 219 11.46 -19.87 -5.35
C HIS A 219 11.07 -18.43 -5.00
N PHE A 220 10.82 -18.16 -3.72
CA PHE A 220 10.45 -16.82 -3.26
C PHE A 220 11.64 -15.86 -3.26
N GLU A 221 12.84 -16.30 -2.86
CA GLU A 221 14.05 -15.47 -2.88
C GLU A 221 14.38 -14.95 -4.29
N SER A 222 14.26 -15.81 -5.31
CA SER A 222 14.43 -15.41 -6.71
C SER A 222 13.42 -14.34 -7.17
N ARG A 223 12.20 -14.34 -6.61
CA ARG A 223 11.19 -13.32 -6.93
C ARG A 223 11.39 -12.05 -6.11
N LEU A 224 11.70 -12.17 -4.81
CA LEU A 224 11.95 -11.06 -3.91
C LEU A 224 13.14 -10.21 -4.40
N SER A 225 14.22 -10.86 -4.86
CA SER A 225 15.38 -10.19 -5.46
C SER A 225 15.04 -9.38 -6.72
N LYS A 226 14.09 -9.84 -7.56
CA LYS A 226 13.60 -9.06 -8.71
C LYS A 226 12.87 -7.80 -8.26
N PHE A 227 12.03 -7.89 -7.22
CA PHE A 227 11.37 -6.72 -6.65
C PHE A 227 12.37 -5.73 -6.03
N GLN A 228 13.39 -6.22 -5.32
CA GLN A 228 14.47 -5.37 -4.79
C GLN A 228 15.22 -4.65 -5.90
N MET A 229 15.56 -5.35 -7.00
CA MET A 229 16.20 -4.74 -8.16
C MET A 229 15.33 -3.65 -8.79
N LEU A 230 14.04 -3.93 -9.00
CA LEU A 230 13.09 -2.94 -9.51
C LEU A 230 12.99 -1.73 -8.57
N LEU A 231 12.96 -1.96 -7.27
CA LEU A 231 12.91 -0.89 -6.28
C LEU A 231 14.14 0.02 -6.41
N THR A 232 15.33 -0.56 -6.46
CA THR A 232 16.57 0.21 -6.69
C THR A 232 16.53 0.98 -7.99
N ILE A 233 16.07 0.37 -9.09
CA ILE A 233 15.92 1.06 -10.39
C ILE A 233 15.00 2.27 -10.27
N PHE A 234 13.86 2.13 -9.61
CA PHE A 234 12.90 3.22 -9.48
C PHE A 234 13.36 4.31 -8.51
N GLU A 235 14.05 3.97 -7.42
CA GLU A 235 14.67 4.95 -6.52
C GLU A 235 15.79 5.74 -7.23
N VAL A 236 16.61 5.08 -8.06
CA VAL A 236 17.59 5.77 -8.92
C VAL A 236 16.90 6.69 -9.93
N LEU A 237 15.85 6.21 -10.61
CA LEU A 237 15.08 7.02 -11.55
C LEU A 237 14.45 8.22 -10.86
N GLN A 238 13.95 8.06 -9.63
CA GLN A 238 13.40 9.15 -8.84
C GLN A 238 14.45 10.24 -8.61
N GLY A 239 15.65 9.86 -8.14
CA GLY A 239 16.75 10.81 -7.95
C GLY A 239 17.20 11.48 -9.26
N GLN A 240 17.17 10.77 -10.39
CA GLN A 240 17.48 11.35 -11.70
C GLN A 240 16.43 12.39 -12.16
N ILE A 241 15.14 12.11 -11.92
CA ILE A 241 14.06 13.06 -12.21
C ILE A 241 14.20 14.31 -11.34
N GLU A 242 14.41 14.14 -10.03
CA GLU A 242 14.60 15.24 -9.08
C GLU A 242 15.80 16.11 -9.49
N ALA A 243 16.96 15.50 -9.74
CA ALA A 243 18.15 16.23 -10.18
C ALA A 243 17.96 16.93 -11.54
N GLY A 244 17.22 16.31 -12.47
CA GLY A 244 16.91 16.92 -13.77
C GLY A 244 16.03 18.17 -13.63
N ILE A 245 15.02 18.12 -12.75
CA ILE A 245 14.17 19.27 -12.43
C ILE A 245 15.01 20.38 -11.79
N GLU A 246 15.82 20.08 -10.78
CA GLU A 246 16.70 21.06 -10.13
C GLU A 246 17.63 21.77 -11.13
N GLN A 247 18.21 21.03 -12.08
CA GLN A 247 19.06 21.61 -13.12
C GLN A 247 18.29 22.55 -14.06
N LEU A 248 17.01 22.26 -14.36
CA LEU A 248 16.17 23.16 -15.15
C LEU A 248 15.92 24.46 -14.39
N LEU A 249 15.54 24.37 -13.12
CA LEU A 249 15.24 25.54 -12.27
C LEU A 249 16.49 26.39 -12.03
N ALA A 250 17.67 25.77 -11.87
CA ALA A 250 18.93 26.51 -11.70
C ALA A 250 19.30 27.36 -12.93
N LYS A 251 18.91 26.91 -14.14
CA LYS A 251 19.22 27.59 -15.41
C LYS A 251 18.21 28.68 -15.76
N ASP A 252 17.00 28.61 -15.24
CA ASP A 252 15.92 29.55 -15.53
C ASP A 252 15.26 30.02 -14.22
N GLN A 253 15.69 31.20 -13.75
CA GLN A 253 15.18 31.81 -12.52
C GLN A 253 13.71 32.23 -12.63
N THR A 254 13.19 32.48 -13.84
CA THR A 254 11.77 32.76 -14.03
C THR A 254 10.98 31.49 -13.81
N LEU A 255 11.40 30.39 -14.43
CA LEU A 255 10.80 29.07 -14.24
C LEU A 255 10.87 28.62 -12.77
N ALA A 256 11.99 28.87 -12.09
CA ALA A 256 12.14 28.60 -10.65
C ALA A 256 11.09 29.35 -9.83
N GLY A 257 10.93 30.65 -10.05
CA GLY A 257 9.91 31.46 -9.38
C GLY A 257 8.49 30.98 -9.67
N ASP A 258 8.19 30.58 -10.91
CA ASP A 258 6.89 30.00 -11.27
C ASP A 258 6.63 28.68 -10.52
N PHE A 259 7.63 27.80 -10.45
CA PHE A 259 7.55 26.54 -9.70
C PHE A 259 7.31 26.79 -8.21
N GLU A 260 8.01 27.74 -7.59
CA GLU A 260 7.79 28.09 -6.19
C GLU A 260 6.35 28.52 -5.91
N GLN A 261 5.78 29.36 -6.78
CA GLN A 261 4.39 29.80 -6.65
C GLN A 261 3.40 28.64 -6.84
N TRP A 262 3.59 27.81 -7.86
CA TRP A 262 2.68 26.71 -8.12
C TRP A 262 2.79 25.57 -7.10
N ASN A 263 3.97 25.33 -6.53
CA ASN A 263 4.17 24.35 -5.46
C ASN A 263 3.39 24.73 -4.20
N GLN A 264 3.24 26.02 -3.87
CA GLN A 264 2.41 26.45 -2.74
C GLN A 264 0.92 26.16 -2.94
N ILE A 265 0.48 26.06 -4.20
CA ILE A 265 -0.91 25.75 -4.56
C ILE A 265 -1.13 24.23 -4.64
N ASN A 266 -0.09 23.47 -5.01
CA ASN A 266 -0.15 22.02 -5.24
C ASN A 266 -0.07 21.14 -3.98
N GLN A 267 0.28 21.74 -2.83
CA GLN A 267 0.44 21.04 -1.54
C GLN A 267 -0.87 20.55 -0.94
#